data_AF-A0A6L3N3R4-F1
#
_entry.id   AF-A0A6L3N3R4-F1
#
_cell.length_a   1.000
_cell.length_b   1.000
_cell.length_c   1.000
_cell.angle_alpha   90.00
_cell.angle_beta   90.00
_cell.angle_gamma   90.00
#
_symmetry.space_group_name_H-M   'P 1'
#
loop_
_entity.id
_entity.type
_entity.pdbx_description
1 polymer ?
#
loop_
_entity_poly.entity_id
_entity_poly.type
_entity_poly.pdbx_seq_one_letter_code
_entity_poly.pdbx_strand_id
1 'polypeptide(L)'
;MKARRIKHSKQGGFFLIEIMVAVTLIAIMATATMSLTALEITRHQVQNAFAYGNGLTISGITYFKYKGTAPVSTSDLGVSAIPGTTYASAKLVNGHYIVTIGDVMNGSQNPAMSKIQLATIDYAPHFDENGLLFYTCSFSNSYLKSGAYISQCTLMKPGTAPQQ
;
A
#
# COMPACT_ATOMS: atom_id res chain seq x y z
N MET A 1 -3.44 -57.16 -59.52
CA MET A 1 -3.04 -55.91 -58.86
C MET A 1 -3.17 -56.08 -57.35
N LYS A 2 -2.07 -55.93 -56.58
CA LYS A 2 -2.06 -56.17 -55.13
C LYS A 2 -2.06 -54.81 -54.40
N ALA A 3 -3.17 -54.45 -53.78
CA ALA A 3 -3.32 -53.17 -53.08
C ALA A 3 -2.44 -53.16 -51.81
N ARG A 4 -1.44 -52.27 -51.75
CA ARG A 4 -0.66 -52.02 -50.52
C ARG A 4 -1.50 -51.17 -49.57
N ARG A 5 -1.98 -51.77 -48.48
CA ARG A 5 -2.52 -51.01 -47.33
C ARG A 5 -1.36 -50.34 -46.59
N ILE A 6 -1.38 -49.01 -46.53
CA ILE A 6 -0.46 -48.22 -45.69
C ILE A 6 -0.95 -48.35 -44.25
N LYS A 7 -0.14 -48.99 -43.40
CA LYS A 7 -0.43 -49.18 -41.98
C LYS A 7 -0.11 -47.86 -41.26
N HIS A 8 -1.14 -47.14 -40.79
CA HIS A 8 -0.96 -45.92 -40.01
C HIS A 8 -0.27 -46.27 -38.68
N SER A 9 1.01 -45.94 -38.56
CA SER A 9 1.71 -45.96 -37.27
C SER A 9 1.11 -44.84 -36.41
N LYS A 10 0.51 -45.19 -35.27
CA LYS A 10 0.02 -44.18 -34.32
C LYS A 10 1.23 -43.41 -33.77
N GLN A 11 1.39 -42.14 -34.16
CA GLN A 11 2.35 -41.19 -33.58
C GLN A 11 1.94 -40.83 -32.13
N GLY A 12 2.00 -41.78 -31.21
CA GLY A 12 1.70 -41.55 -29.79
C GLY A 12 2.78 -40.74 -29.06
N GLY A 13 4.00 -40.70 -29.59
CA GLY A 13 5.13 -39.97 -28.98
C GLY A 13 5.07 -38.46 -29.14
N PHE A 14 4.46 -37.95 -30.21
CA PHE A 14 4.43 -36.51 -30.50
C PHE A 14 3.52 -35.76 -29.52
N PHE A 15 2.39 -36.37 -29.13
CA PHE A 15 1.41 -35.76 -28.23
C PHE A 15 1.94 -35.58 -26.80
N LEU A 16 2.69 -36.54 -26.27
CA LEU A 16 3.28 -36.44 -24.93
C LEU A 16 4.39 -35.38 -24.85
N ILE A 17 5.24 -35.32 -25.88
CA ILE A 17 6.32 -34.33 -25.96
C ILE A 17 5.75 -32.93 -26.14
N GLU A 18 4.74 -32.77 -27.00
CA GLU A 18 4.09 -31.48 -27.23
C GLU A 18 3.41 -30.95 -25.96
N ILE A 19 2.74 -31.81 -25.20
CA ILE A 19 2.17 -31.42 -23.89
C ILE A 19 3.29 -31.06 -22.89
N MET A 20 4.38 -31.83 -22.82
CA MET A 20 5.48 -31.51 -21.91
C MET A 20 6.11 -30.15 -22.23
N VAL A 21 6.38 -29.87 -23.50
CA VAL A 21 6.93 -28.58 -23.95
C VAL A 21 5.95 -27.44 -23.65
N ALA A 22 4.67 -27.60 -23.96
CA ALA A 22 3.64 -26.61 -23.67
C ALA A 22 3.53 -26.30 -22.16
N VAL A 23 3.54 -27.33 -21.31
CA VAL A 23 3.51 -27.17 -19.85
C VAL A 23 4.73 -26.39 -19.35
N THR A 24 5.93 -26.69 -19.84
CA THR A 24 7.13 -25.91 -19.49
C THR A 24 7.04 -24.44 -19.90
N LEU A 25 6.53 -24.15 -21.09
CA LEU A 25 6.37 -22.76 -21.56
C LEU A 25 5.34 -22.00 -20.69
N ILE A 26 4.22 -22.64 -20.35
CA ILE A 26 3.21 -22.08 -19.44
C ILE A 26 3.81 -21.84 -18.06
N ALA A 27 4.61 -22.77 -17.53
CA ALA A 27 5.25 -22.64 -16.22
C ALA A 27 6.24 -21.46 -16.17
N ILE A 28 7.06 -21.28 -17.22
CA ILE A 28 7.99 -20.14 -17.30
C ILE A 28 7.21 -18.81 -17.36
N MET A 29 6.14 -18.75 -18.17
CA MET A 29 5.31 -17.55 -18.26
C MET A 29 4.60 -17.24 -16.93
N ALA A 30 4.06 -18.24 -16.25
CA ALA A 30 3.36 -18.07 -14.98
C ALA A 30 4.30 -17.56 -13.87
N THR A 31 5.52 -18.09 -13.80
CA THR A 31 6.49 -17.64 -12.77
C THR A 31 6.92 -16.19 -12.97
N ALA A 32 7.14 -15.76 -14.21
CA ALA A 32 7.46 -14.36 -14.51
C ALA A 32 6.30 -13.42 -14.14
N THR A 33 5.07 -13.75 -14.53
CA THR A 33 3.89 -12.88 -14.30
C THR A 33 3.51 -12.78 -12.82
N MET A 34 3.66 -13.87 -12.04
CA MET A 34 3.39 -13.85 -10.60
C MET A 34 4.25 -12.83 -9.84
N SER A 35 5.51 -12.69 -10.23
CA SER A 35 6.42 -11.73 -9.58
C SER A 35 6.01 -10.28 -9.84
N LEU A 36 5.56 -10.00 -11.07
CA LEU A 36 5.12 -8.68 -11.49
C LEU A 36 3.80 -8.28 -10.83
N THR A 37 2.81 -9.16 -10.84
CA THR A 37 1.50 -8.90 -10.23
C THR A 37 1.61 -8.67 -8.72
N ALA A 38 2.46 -9.42 -8.03
CA ALA A 38 2.73 -9.21 -6.60
C ALA A 38 3.28 -7.80 -6.30
N LEU A 39 4.14 -7.28 -7.18
CA LEU A 39 4.72 -5.94 -7.03
C LEU A 39 3.67 -4.83 -7.28
N GLU A 40 2.83 -4.98 -8.30
CA GLU A 40 1.76 -4.03 -8.60
C GLU A 40 0.72 -3.97 -7.48
N ILE A 41 0.27 -5.13 -6.99
CA ILE A 41 -0.64 -5.20 -5.84
C ILE A 41 -0.02 -4.50 -4.61
N THR A 42 1.26 -4.76 -4.35
CA THR A 42 1.99 -4.11 -3.24
C THR A 42 2.00 -2.58 -3.42
N ARG A 43 2.28 -2.08 -4.63
CA ARG A 43 2.26 -0.64 -4.94
C ARG A 43 0.87 -0.04 -4.74
N HIS A 44 -0.18 -0.71 -5.19
CA HIS A 44 -1.55 -0.25 -4.99
C HIS A 44 -1.93 -0.16 -3.51
N GLN A 45 -1.58 -1.18 -2.71
CA GLN A 45 -1.83 -1.17 -1.26
C GLN A 45 -1.08 -0.04 -0.56
N VAL A 46 0.19 0.17 -0.94
CA VAL A 46 1.02 1.27 -0.42
C VAL A 46 0.43 2.64 -0.81
N GLN A 47 0.02 2.84 -2.06
CA GLN A 47 -0.61 4.08 -2.52
C GLN A 47 -1.94 4.39 -1.80
N ASN A 48 -2.74 3.36 -1.52
CA ASN A 48 -3.97 3.51 -0.74
C ASN A 48 -3.66 4.05 0.67
N ALA A 49 -2.66 3.46 1.35
CA ALA A 49 -2.22 3.92 2.66
C ALA A 49 -1.67 5.36 2.63
N PHE A 50 -0.95 5.76 1.57
CA PHE A 50 -0.51 7.14 1.40
C PHE A 50 -1.65 8.12 1.18
N ALA A 51 -2.57 7.82 0.26
CA ALA A 51 -3.72 8.67 -0.01
C ALA A 51 -4.55 8.89 1.27
N TYR A 52 -4.69 7.82 2.06
CA TYR A 52 -5.36 7.88 3.35
C TYR A 52 -4.60 8.74 4.38
N GLY A 53 -3.31 8.50 4.57
CA GLY A 53 -2.48 9.31 5.48
C GLY A 53 -2.44 10.79 5.11
N ASN A 54 -2.36 11.11 3.82
CA ASN A 54 -2.45 12.47 3.30
C ASN A 54 -3.79 13.13 3.68
N GLY A 55 -4.91 12.41 3.53
CA GLY A 55 -6.22 12.90 4.01
C GLY A 55 -6.24 13.22 5.51
N LEU A 56 -5.59 12.40 6.33
CA LEU A 56 -5.51 12.62 7.78
C LEU A 56 -4.67 13.85 8.15
N THR A 57 -3.53 14.06 7.48
CA THR A 57 -2.70 15.24 7.73
C THR A 57 -3.40 16.55 7.36
N ILE A 58 -4.20 16.58 6.28
CA ILE A 58 -5.07 17.74 5.96
C ILE A 58 -6.04 18.02 7.11
N SER A 59 -6.65 16.97 7.68
CA SER A 59 -7.56 17.12 8.82
C SER A 59 -6.84 17.71 10.04
N GLY A 60 -5.63 17.23 10.36
CA GLY A 60 -4.81 17.77 11.44
C GLY A 60 -4.41 19.23 11.22
N ILE A 61 -3.99 19.59 10.00
CA ILE A 61 -3.69 20.97 9.60
C ILE A 61 -4.93 21.87 9.73
N THR A 62 -6.08 21.37 9.32
CA THR A 62 -7.35 22.10 9.43
C THR A 62 -7.72 22.32 10.90
N TYR A 63 -7.56 21.31 11.74
CA TYR A 63 -7.77 21.43 13.19
C TYR A 63 -6.87 22.51 13.79
N PHE A 64 -5.58 22.49 13.47
CA PHE A 64 -4.61 23.50 13.91
C PHE A 64 -5.01 24.92 13.48
N LYS A 65 -5.51 25.08 12.24
CA LYS A 65 -5.99 26.36 11.72
C LYS A 65 -7.20 26.93 12.48
N TYR A 66 -8.03 26.10 13.10
CA TYR A 66 -9.20 26.58 13.85
C TYR A 66 -8.98 26.64 15.36
N LYS A 67 -8.15 25.77 15.92
CA LYS A 67 -7.94 25.63 17.37
C LYS A 67 -6.63 26.22 17.86
N GLY A 68 -5.67 26.48 16.97
CA GLY A 68 -4.34 26.98 17.32
C GLY A 68 -3.40 25.94 17.92
N THR A 69 -3.88 24.71 18.17
CA THR A 69 -3.09 23.58 18.66
C THR A 69 -3.27 22.37 17.75
N ALA A 70 -2.22 21.55 17.59
CA ALA A 70 -2.32 20.31 16.83
C ALA A 70 -3.10 19.27 17.64
N PRO A 71 -3.90 18.40 16.99
CA PRO A 71 -4.64 17.36 17.71
C PRO A 71 -3.64 16.34 18.26
N VAL A 72 -3.71 16.00 19.55
CA VAL A 72 -2.81 15.03 20.18
C VAL A 72 -3.40 13.63 20.26
N SER A 73 -4.72 13.52 20.24
CA SER A 73 -5.46 12.25 20.28
C SER A 73 -6.70 12.26 19.40
N THR A 74 -7.28 11.08 19.16
CA THR A 74 -8.53 10.93 18.41
C THR A 74 -9.71 11.64 19.09
N SER A 75 -9.70 11.76 20.42
CA SER A 75 -10.72 12.50 21.16
C SER A 75 -10.75 13.98 20.81
N ASP A 76 -9.61 14.59 20.49
CA ASP A 76 -9.54 16.01 20.09
C ASP A 76 -10.26 16.25 18.76
N LEU A 77 -10.28 15.24 17.89
CA LEU A 77 -11.00 15.23 16.63
C LEU A 77 -12.49 14.87 16.77
N GLY A 78 -12.96 14.59 18.00
CA GLY A 78 -14.35 14.21 18.26
C GLY A 78 -14.72 12.80 17.78
N VAL A 79 -13.73 11.93 17.54
CA VAL A 79 -13.95 10.54 17.10
C VAL A 79 -13.33 9.55 18.08
N SER A 80 -14.01 8.42 18.31
CA SER A 80 -13.48 7.35 19.17
C SER A 80 -12.32 6.61 18.50
N ALA A 81 -12.44 6.35 17.21
CA ALA A 81 -11.42 5.73 16.38
C ALA A 81 -11.43 6.34 14.97
N ILE A 82 -10.26 6.38 14.32
CA ILE A 82 -10.17 6.79 12.92
C ILE A 82 -10.56 5.59 12.07
N PRO A 83 -11.61 5.69 11.23
CA PRO A 83 -12.07 4.57 10.42
C PRO A 83 -11.02 4.21 9.37
N GLY A 84 -10.62 2.93 9.32
CA GLY A 84 -9.67 2.45 8.31
C GLY A 84 -10.26 2.37 6.91
N THR A 85 -9.41 2.04 5.96
CA THR A 85 -9.70 1.86 4.53
C THR A 85 -9.61 0.38 4.15
N THR A 86 -9.66 0.09 2.85
CA THR A 86 -9.51 -1.26 2.31
C THR A 86 -8.25 -1.96 2.79
N TYR A 87 -7.13 -1.24 2.94
CA TYR A 87 -5.83 -1.83 3.28
C TYR A 87 -5.04 -1.08 4.37
N ALA A 88 -5.60 -0.03 4.96
CA ALA A 88 -4.88 0.75 5.97
C ALA A 88 -5.76 1.09 7.16
N SER A 89 -5.23 0.98 8.37
CA SER A 89 -5.79 1.56 9.58
C SER A 89 -4.99 2.79 9.99
N ALA A 90 -5.56 3.66 10.81
CA ALA A 90 -4.83 4.77 11.40
C ALA A 90 -5.16 4.95 12.87
N LYS A 91 -4.18 5.50 13.58
CA LYS A 91 -4.32 5.96 14.96
C LYS A 91 -3.61 7.30 15.11
N LEU A 92 -4.16 8.15 15.97
CA LEU A 92 -3.52 9.40 16.37
C LEU A 92 -2.99 9.23 17.79
N VAL A 93 -1.68 9.30 17.96
CA VAL A 93 -1.00 9.12 19.25
C VAL A 93 0.02 10.24 19.43
N ASN A 94 -0.13 11.05 20.46
CA ASN A 94 0.76 12.19 20.75
C ASN A 94 0.95 13.14 19.56
N GLY A 95 -0.09 13.31 18.73
CA GLY A 95 -0.04 14.15 17.53
C GLY A 95 0.52 13.49 16.28
N HIS A 96 0.99 12.26 16.38
CA HIS A 96 1.45 11.46 15.25
C HIS A 96 0.30 10.69 14.62
N TYR A 97 0.09 10.83 13.32
CA TYR A 97 -0.78 9.93 12.59
C TYR A 97 0.02 8.69 12.18
N ILE A 98 -0.24 7.58 12.84
CA ILE A 98 0.40 6.30 12.55
C ILE A 98 -0.58 5.51 11.68
N VAL A 99 -0.25 5.35 10.41
CA VAL A 99 -1.01 4.55 9.44
C VAL A 99 -0.37 3.17 9.34
N THR A 100 -1.13 2.11 9.59
CA THR A 100 -0.66 0.72 9.52
C THR A 100 -1.32 -0.01 8.36
N ILE A 101 -0.52 -0.66 7.52
CA ILE A 101 -1.02 -1.40 6.35
C ILE A 101 -1.43 -2.82 6.74
N GLY A 102 -2.64 -3.23 6.36
CA GLY A 102 -3.16 -4.59 6.52
C GLY A 102 -3.57 -4.96 7.95
N ASP A 103 -3.63 -4.00 8.87
CA ASP A 103 -3.97 -4.25 10.27
C ASP A 103 -5.49 -4.33 10.46
N VAL A 104 -6.03 -5.53 10.24
CA VAL A 104 -7.47 -5.80 10.31
C VAL A 104 -8.03 -5.64 11.72
N MET A 105 -7.21 -5.93 12.74
CA MET A 105 -7.62 -5.82 14.15
C MET A 105 -7.86 -4.37 14.56
N ASN A 106 -7.14 -3.43 13.95
CA ASN A 106 -7.23 -2.01 14.25
C ASN A 106 -7.96 -1.20 13.15
N GLY A 107 -8.68 -1.86 12.24
CA GLY A 107 -9.66 -1.19 11.36
C GLY A 107 -9.40 -1.26 9.84
N SER A 108 -8.32 -1.90 9.37
CA SER A 108 -8.19 -2.22 7.94
C SER A 108 -9.25 -3.23 7.53
N GLN A 109 -9.86 -3.10 6.35
CA GLN A 109 -10.87 -4.06 5.90
C GLN A 109 -10.25 -5.39 5.44
N ASN A 110 -9.05 -5.34 4.85
CA ASN A 110 -8.36 -6.51 4.31
C ASN A 110 -6.92 -6.60 4.81
N PRO A 111 -6.35 -7.82 4.86
CA PRO A 111 -4.92 -8.00 5.02
C PRO A 111 -4.17 -7.50 3.78
N ALA A 112 -2.90 -7.20 3.96
CA ALA A 112 -1.99 -6.76 2.91
C ALA A 112 -1.04 -7.89 2.48
N MET A 113 -0.25 -7.62 1.46
CA MET A 113 0.81 -8.52 1.02
C MET A 113 1.81 -8.76 2.16
N SER A 114 2.26 -10.01 2.32
CA SER A 114 3.07 -10.45 3.47
C SER A 114 4.32 -9.59 3.72
N LYS A 115 4.93 -9.02 2.68
CA LYS A 115 6.13 -8.16 2.78
C LYS A 115 5.86 -6.78 3.39
N ILE A 116 4.63 -6.30 3.33
CA ILE A 116 4.19 -4.98 3.83
C ILE A 116 3.12 -5.08 4.92
N GLN A 117 2.72 -6.30 5.30
CA GLN A 117 1.76 -6.55 6.36
C GLN A 117 2.26 -5.96 7.67
N LEU A 118 1.40 -5.18 8.35
CA LEU A 118 1.70 -4.42 9.57
C LEU A 118 2.82 -3.39 9.43
N ALA A 119 3.25 -3.07 8.21
CA ALA A 119 4.18 -1.97 7.99
C ALA A 119 3.47 -0.63 8.29
N THR A 120 4.21 0.31 8.86
CA THR A 120 3.68 1.59 9.32
C THR A 120 4.29 2.77 8.58
N ILE A 121 3.46 3.78 8.38
CA ILE A 121 3.81 5.13 7.93
C ILE A 121 3.48 6.06 9.09
N ASP A 122 4.49 6.70 9.67
CA ASP A 122 4.32 7.65 10.77
C ASP A 122 4.41 9.07 10.22
N TYR A 123 3.32 9.83 10.37
CA TYR A 123 3.27 11.25 10.07
C TYR A 123 3.44 12.05 11.37
N ALA A 124 4.64 12.57 11.58
CA ALA A 124 5.01 13.37 12.73
C ALA A 124 4.76 14.87 12.47
N PRO A 125 4.12 15.60 13.41
CA PRO A 125 3.93 17.03 13.30
C PRO A 125 5.28 17.76 13.44
N HIS A 126 5.50 18.77 12.60
CA HIS A 126 6.68 19.62 12.62
C HIS A 126 6.24 21.08 12.53
N PHE A 127 6.76 21.91 13.42
CA PHE A 127 6.51 23.34 13.43
C PHE A 127 7.73 24.07 12.89
N ASP A 128 7.53 24.89 11.86
CA ASP A 128 8.56 25.78 11.34
C ASP A 128 8.75 27.00 12.26
N GLU A 129 9.84 27.75 12.07
CA GLU A 129 10.17 28.99 12.80
C GLU A 129 9.05 30.04 12.71
N ASN A 130 8.24 29.97 11.65
CA ASN A 130 7.07 30.82 11.42
C ASN A 130 5.78 30.35 12.13
N GLY A 131 5.84 29.29 12.94
CA GLY A 131 4.68 28.70 13.62
C GLY A 131 3.72 27.95 12.69
N LEU A 132 4.20 27.56 11.49
CA LEU A 132 3.44 26.78 10.52
C LEU A 132 3.51 25.30 10.85
N LEU A 133 2.36 24.61 10.83
CA LEU A 133 2.31 23.16 11.02
C LEU A 133 2.47 22.43 9.68
N PHE A 134 3.43 21.52 9.66
CA PHE A 134 3.65 20.55 8.59
C PHE A 134 3.68 19.13 9.17
N TYR A 135 3.49 18.12 8.31
CA TYR A 135 3.69 16.73 8.69
C TYR A 135 4.85 16.14 7.91
N THR A 136 5.79 15.53 8.63
CA THR A 136 6.90 14.77 8.06
C THR A 136 6.57 13.29 8.14
N CYS A 137 6.91 12.52 7.11
CA CYS A 137 6.64 11.09 7.10
C CYS A 137 7.90 10.28 7.42
N SER A 138 7.74 9.13 8.07
CA SER A 138 8.76 8.10 8.19
C SER A 138 8.18 6.71 7.98
N PHE A 139 9.03 5.76 7.57
CA PHE A 139 8.63 4.40 7.21
C PHE A 139 9.33 3.38 8.09
N SER A 140 8.58 2.41 8.62
CA SER A 140 9.16 1.32 9.43
C SER A 140 9.77 0.17 8.61
N ASN A 141 9.47 0.08 7.31
CA ASN A 141 9.84 -1.06 6.48
C ASN A 141 10.53 -0.63 5.17
N SER A 142 11.65 -1.29 4.83
CA SER A 142 12.43 -1.02 3.63
C SER A 142 11.73 -1.44 2.32
N TYR A 143 10.91 -2.50 2.34
CA TYR A 143 10.06 -2.88 1.21
C TYR A 143 8.98 -1.83 0.96
N LEU A 144 8.39 -1.29 2.03
CA LEU A 144 7.47 -0.17 1.92
C LEU A 144 8.17 1.05 1.29
N LYS A 145 9.41 1.35 1.70
CA LYS A 145 10.23 2.41 1.09
C LYS A 145 10.52 2.17 -0.40
N SER A 146 10.68 0.91 -0.84
CA SER A 146 10.90 0.57 -2.25
C SER A 146 9.62 0.61 -3.10
N GLY A 147 8.46 0.37 -2.48
CA GLY A 147 7.15 0.48 -3.11
C GLY A 147 6.60 1.92 -3.10
N ALA A 148 7.05 2.73 -2.14
CA ALA A 148 6.76 4.14 -2.03
C ALA A 148 7.65 4.94 -2.99
N TYR A 149 7.05 5.78 -3.83
CA TYR A 149 7.82 6.87 -4.42
C TYR A 149 8.12 7.87 -3.31
N ILE A 150 9.40 8.12 -3.01
CA ILE A 150 9.86 9.00 -1.92
C ILE A 150 9.27 10.43 -2.07
N SER A 151 8.90 10.81 -3.30
CA SER A 151 8.19 12.05 -3.61
C SER A 151 6.78 12.12 -3.01
N GLN A 152 6.13 11.03 -2.62
CA GLN A 152 4.77 11.04 -2.05
C GLN A 152 4.71 11.44 -0.57
N CYS A 153 5.86 11.60 0.07
CA CYS A 153 5.99 12.26 1.37
C CYS A 153 6.34 13.74 1.28
N THR A 154 6.22 14.34 0.09
CA THR A 154 6.38 15.78 -0.02
C THR A 154 5.28 16.47 0.79
N LEU A 155 5.74 17.10 1.86
CA LEU A 155 5.07 18.07 2.72
C LEU A 155 3.83 18.66 2.05
N MET A 156 2.66 18.32 2.57
CA MET A 156 1.45 19.07 2.22
C MET A 156 1.60 20.52 2.66
N LYS A 157 1.02 21.42 1.85
CA LYS A 157 1.06 22.87 2.02
C LYS A 157 0.73 23.25 3.48
N PRO A 158 1.53 24.12 4.13
CA PRO A 158 1.38 24.41 5.56
C PRO A 158 0.04 25.03 5.90
N GLY A 159 -0.46 24.74 7.11
CA GLY A 159 -1.52 25.55 7.72
C GLY A 159 -0.95 26.55 8.71
N THR A 160 -1.48 27.77 8.66
CA THR A 160 -1.31 28.79 9.69
C THR A 160 -2.38 28.64 10.76
N ALA A 161 -2.00 28.80 12.03
CA ALA A 161 -2.94 29.01 13.13
C ALA A 161 -3.77 30.29 12.90
N PRO A 162 -4.96 30.44 13.51
CA PRO A 162 -5.67 31.70 13.48
C PRO A 162 -4.84 32.73 14.25
N GLN A 163 -4.56 33.88 13.63
CA GLN A 163 -3.94 34.98 14.34
C GLN A 163 -4.92 35.43 15.43
N GLN A 164 -4.50 35.31 16.69
CA GLN A 164 -5.21 35.90 17.84
C GLN A 164 -5.09 37.42 17.79
#